data_AF-A0A2G9U0N8-F1
#
_entry.id   AF-A0A2G9U0N8-F1
#
_cell.length_a   1.000
_cell.length_b   1.000
_cell.length_c   1.000
_cell.angle_alpha   90.00
_cell.angle_beta   90.00
_cell.angle_gamma   90.00
#
_symmetry.space_group_name_H-M   'P 1'
#
loop_
_entity.id
_entity.type
_entity.pdbx_description
1 polymer ?
#
loop_
_entity_poly.entity_id
_entity_poly.type
_entity_poly.pdbx_seq_one_letter_code
_entity_poly.pdbx_strand_id
1 'polypeptide(L)' 'WVEYTRDYCLIENTYYIPMNDPNMPSLAYREKAELPYYQKRQEGIEKIANHIYRATHRNYKNVGSIWQ' A
#
# COMPACT_ATOMS: atom_id res chain seq x y z
N TRP A 1 -13.17 -17.16 -7.52
CA TRP A 1 -12.32 -17.62 -6.39
C TRP A 1 -10.91 -17.06 -6.49
N VAL A 2 -10.16 -17.26 -7.58
CA VAL A 2 -8.76 -16.79 -7.72
C VAL A 2 -8.58 -15.27 -7.52
N GLU A 3 -9.43 -14.44 -8.12
CA GLU A 3 -9.34 -12.98 -7.97
C GLU A 3 -9.66 -12.52 -6.54
N TYR A 4 -10.74 -13.04 -5.95
CA TYR A 4 -11.10 -12.76 -4.56
C TYR A 4 -10.02 -13.16 -3.56
N THR A 5 -9.40 -14.34 -3.73
CA THR A 5 -8.29 -14.78 -2.87
C THR A 5 -7.04 -13.93 -3.05
N ARG A 6 -6.79 -13.41 -4.26
CA ARG A 6 -5.66 -12.53 -4.52
C ARG A 6 -5.82 -11.19 -3.80
N ASP A 7 -7.01 -10.61 -3.88
CA ASP A 7 -7.30 -9.33 -3.22
C ASP A 7 -7.35 -9.51 -1.71
N TYR A 8 -7.97 -10.58 -1.22
CA TYR A 8 -8.02 -10.91 0.20
C TYR A 8 -6.61 -11.12 0.78
N CYS A 9 -5.73 -11.87 0.13
CA CYS A 9 -4.34 -12.04 0.56
C CYS A 9 -3.47 -10.79 0.37
N LEU A 10 -3.90 -9.81 -0.42
CA LEU A 10 -3.21 -8.53 -0.56
C LEU A 10 -3.62 -7.54 0.54
N ILE A 11 -4.87 -7.63 1.01
CA ILE A 11 -5.47 -6.76 2.03
C ILE A 11 -5.17 -7.29 3.45
N GLU A 12 -5.26 -8.60 3.65
CA GLU A 12 -4.86 -9.27 4.89
C GLU A 12 -3.35 -9.52 4.88
N ASN A 13 -2.63 -8.98 5.86
CA ASN A 13 -1.17 -9.05 5.94
C ASN A 13 -0.66 -10.49 5.79
N THR A 14 0.08 -10.77 4.71
CA THR A 14 0.79 -12.05 4.57
C THR A 14 1.91 -12.12 5.60
N TYR A 15 1.95 -13.19 6.38
CA TYR A 15 3.04 -13.47 7.32
C TYR A 15 3.95 -14.56 6.75
N TYR A 16 5.26 -14.41 6.98
CA TYR A 16 6.24 -15.42 6.56
C TYR A 16 6.26 -16.59 7.56
N ILE A 17 6.20 -17.82 7.05
CA ILE A 17 6.40 -19.05 7.84
C ILE A 17 7.71 -19.72 7.37
N PRO A 18 8.69 -19.95 8.25
CA PRO A 18 9.86 -20.73 7.89
C PRO A 18 9.46 -22.19 7.62
N MET A 19 9.70 -22.66 6.39
CA MET A 19 9.38 -24.04 5.93
C MET A 19 10.18 -25.14 6.63
N ASN A 20 11.18 -24.78 7.44
CA ASN A 20 12.10 -25.70 8.10
C ASN A 20 11.58 -26.19 9.46
N ASP A 21 10.47 -25.65 9.96
CA ASP A 21 9.90 -26.02 11.25
C ASP A 21 8.58 -26.79 11.03
N PRO A 22 8.47 -28.07 11.46
CA PRO A 22 7.25 -28.86 11.28
C PRO A 22 6.09 -28.37 12.16
N ASN A 23 6.35 -27.54 13.18
CA ASN A 23 5.32 -27.00 14.05
C ASN A 23 4.94 -25.57 13.64
N MET A 24 3.62 -25.35 13.53
CA MET A 24 3.04 -24.06 13.22
C MET A 24 3.45 -23.02 14.30
N PRO A 25 4.12 -21.91 13.94
CA PRO A 25 4.54 -20.92 14.93
C PRO A 25 3.32 -20.26 15.60
N SER A 26 3.45 -19.89 16.88
CA SER A 26 2.37 -19.29 17.67
C SER A 26 1.82 -18.00 17.05
N LEU A 27 0.57 -17.66 17.35
CA LEU A 27 -0.10 -16.46 16.79
C LEU A 27 0.72 -15.17 16.99
N ALA A 28 1.30 -14.99 18.18
CA ALA A 28 2.14 -13.84 18.49
C ALA A 28 3.40 -13.71 17.60
N TYR A 29 3.95 -14.83 17.10
CA TYR A 29 5.08 -14.80 16.16
C TYR A 29 4.63 -14.37 14.76
N ARG A 30 3.42 -14.76 14.35
CA ARG A 30 2.87 -14.46 13.02
C ARG A 30 2.53 -12.99 12.87
N GLU A 31 1.91 -12.39 13.89
CA GLU A 31 1.61 -10.95 13.93
C GLU A 31 2.90 -10.12 13.85
N LYS A 32 3.97 -10.57 14.52
CA LYS A 32 5.28 -9.89 14.47
C LYS A 32 5.98 -10.05 13.12
N ALA A 33 5.67 -11.10 12.37
CA ALA A 33 6.23 -11.40 11.05
C ALA A 33 5.32 -10.92 9.90
N GLU A 34 4.33 -10.08 10.19
CA GLU A 34 3.52 -9.42 9.16
C GLU A 34 4.40 -8.61 8.21
N LEU A 35 4.14 -8.76 6.91
CA LEU A 35 4.87 -8.06 5.85
C LEU A 35 4.00 -6.91 5.29
N PRO A 36 4.00 -5.70 5.88
CA PRO A 36 3.21 -4.55 5.41
C PRO A 36 3.81 -3.89 4.15
N TYR A 37 4.70 -4.58 3.43
CA TYR A 37 5.54 -4.00 2.39
C TYR A 37 4.72 -3.43 1.22
N TYR A 38 3.64 -4.11 0.84
CA TYR A 38 2.79 -3.68 -0.28
C TYR A 38 1.91 -2.48 0.08
N GLN A 39 1.34 -2.45 1.29
CA GLN A 39 0.50 -1.34 1.75
C GLN A 39 1.28 -0.03 1.85
N LYS A 40 2.46 -0.04 2.48
CA LYS A 40 3.31 1.16 2.61
C LYS A 40 3.79 1.71 1.27
N ARG A 41 4.03 0.84 0.29
CA ARG A 41 4.42 1.24 -1.07
C ARG A 41 3.26 1.95 -1.80
N GLN A 42 2.05 1.41 -1.73
CA GLN A 42 0.87 2.01 -2.36
C GLN A 42 0.54 3.37 -1.75
N GLU A 43 0.57 3.49 -0.42
CA GLU A 43 0.38 4.77 0.27
C GLU A 43 1.39 5.83 -0.17
N GLY A 44 2.65 5.43 -0.39
CA GLY A 44 3.70 6.34 -0.89
C GLY A 44 3.39 6.86 -2.30
N ILE A 45 2.96 5.96 -3.19
CA ILE A 45 2.59 6.31 -4.57
C ILE A 45 1.39 7.25 -4.58
N GLU A 46 0.35 6.97 -3.79
CA GLU A 46 -0.85 7.81 -3.69
C GLU A 46 -0.54 9.20 -3.13
N LYS A 47 0.34 9.30 -2.12
CA LYS A 47 0.78 10.60 -1.57
C LYS A 47 1.49 11.44 -2.63
N ILE A 48 2.38 10.84 -3.41
CA ILE A 48 3.11 11.52 -4.50
C ILE A 48 2.13 11.95 -5.61
N ALA A 49 1.24 11.07 -6.04
CA ALA A 49 0.24 11.37 -7.07
C ALA A 49 -0.67 12.53 -6.66
N ASN A 50 -1.18 12.51 -5.41
CA ASN A 50 -1.98 13.59 -4.86
C ASN A 50 -1.21 14.91 -4.75
N HIS A 51 0.07 14.85 -4.37
CA HIS A 51 0.91 16.05 -4.30
C HIS A 51 1.08 16.70 -5.68
N ILE A 52 1.41 15.90 -6.70
CA ILE A 52 1.55 16.36 -8.09
C ILE A 52 0.24 16.95 -8.59
N TYR A 53 -0.89 16.25 -8.39
CA TYR A 53 -2.21 16.73 -8.81
C TYR A 53 -2.56 18.09 -8.20
N ARG A 54 -2.31 18.28 -6.90
CA ARG A 54 -2.59 19.56 -6.23
C ARG A 54 -1.66 20.68 -6.73
N ALA A 55 -0.40 20.37 -7.00
CA ALA A 55 0.56 21.33 -7.53
C ALA A 55 0.18 21.78 -8.96
N THR A 56 -0.18 20.84 -9.83
CA THR A 56 -0.62 21.14 -11.20
C THR A 56 -1.93 21.93 -11.23
N HIS A 57 -2.91 21.56 -10.40
CA HIS A 57 -4.17 22.30 -10.28
C HIS A 57 -3.97 23.75 -9.79
N ARG A 58 -3.05 23.97 -8.85
CA ARG A 58 -2.71 25.33 -8.38
C ARG A 58 -2.06 26.15 -9.50
N ASN A 59 -1.10 25.56 -10.22
CA ASN A 59 -0.44 26.23 -11.35
C ASN A 59 -1.44 26.60 -12.45
N TYR A 60 -2.37 25.71 -12.79
CA TYR A 60 -3.42 26.00 -13.77
C TYR A 60 -4.30 27.20 -13.34
N LYS A 61 -4.72 27.25 -12.07
CA LYS A 61 -5.50 28.38 -11.54
C LYS A 61 -4.73 29.70 -11.58
N ASN A 62 -3.45 29.67 -11.20
CA ASN A 62 -2.60 30.87 -11.19
C ASN A 62 -2.34 31.40 -12.61
N VAL A 63 -2.11 30.51 -13.58
CA VAL A 63 -1.99 30.88 -14.99
C VAL A 63 -3.30 31.46 -15.50
N GLY A 64 -4.44 30.82 -15.22
CA GLY A 64 -5.76 31.32 -15.58
C GLY A 64 -6.07 32.72 -15.03
N SER A 65 -5.63 33.03 -13.80
CA SER A 65 -5.79 34.37 -13.22
C SER A 65 -4.87 35.45 -13.79
N ILE A 66 -3.74 35.06 -14.42
CA ILE A 66 -2.83 36.01 -15.09
C ILE A 66 -3.39 36.41 -16.47
N TRP A 67 -4.22 35.56 -17.06
CA TRP A 67 -4.83 35.78 -18.39
C TRP A 67 -6.27 36.35 -18.34
N GLN A 68 -6.77 36.76 -17.17
CA GLN A 68 -8.06 37.46 -16.98
C GLN A 68 -7.81 38.92 -16.58
#